data_AF-A0A4U6DDL6-F1
#
_entry.id   AF-A0A4U6DDL6-F1
#
_cell.length_a   1.000
_cell.length_b   1.000
_cell.length_c   1.000
_cell.angle_alpha   90.00
_cell.angle_beta   90.00
_cell.angle_gamma   90.00
#
_symmetry.space_group_name_H-M   'P 1'
#
loop_
_entity.id
_entity.type
_entity.pdbx_description
1 polymer ?
#
loop_
_entity_poly.entity_id
_entity_poly.type
_entity_poly.pdbx_seq_one_letter_code
_entity_poly.pdbx_strand_id
1 'polypeptide(L)'
;MKDGKSVFVVLALTVFIVYVMRNFLGRLSSFFFVPIDNLLFISHSIPPVLMWMILGLLIGLVYGSFISIKKFKLDYKLLVYPGLILLISLSLILLASFVVKKVIDRPNTGSVESKDTDGHFLTSANRAKLNEILKKGILAVENERYETAEELFIKASTLGKGDPRLDSLSRIYTNIGNDKCALFRSDTELKYIPNYYYKYAAALTNKAPKICK
;
A
#
# COMPACT_ATOMS: atom_id res chain seq x y z
N MET A 1 39.42 26.60 17.93
CA MET A 1 38.07 26.19 18.40
C MET A 1 37.02 27.13 17.81
N LYS A 2 36.64 26.99 16.53
CA LYS A 2 35.57 27.81 15.91
C LYS A 2 34.55 26.96 15.13
N ASP A 3 34.84 25.68 14.89
CA ASP A 3 34.05 24.84 13.98
C ASP A 3 32.92 24.06 14.65
N GLY A 4 32.96 23.88 15.98
CA GLY A 4 31.96 23.07 16.69
C GLY A 4 30.53 23.64 16.63
N LYS A 5 30.38 24.97 16.61
CA LYS A 5 29.06 25.63 16.50
C LYS A 5 28.46 25.50 15.10
N SER A 6 29.29 25.54 14.06
CA SER A 6 28.87 25.37 12.67
C SER A 6 28.35 23.95 12.42
N VAL A 7 29.10 22.93 12.86
CA VAL A 7 28.70 21.52 12.70
C VAL A 7 27.39 21.23 13.43
N PHE A 8 27.19 21.77 14.63
CA PHE A 8 25.96 21.58 15.39
C PHE A 8 24.74 22.20 14.70
N VAL A 9 24.89 23.40 14.12
CA VAL A 9 23.82 24.08 13.37
C VAL A 9 23.46 23.29 12.11
N VAL A 10 24.46 22.79 11.38
CA VAL A 10 24.22 21.96 10.18
C VAL A 10 23.51 20.67 10.55
N LEU A 11 23.92 20.01 11.64
CA LEU A 11 23.33 18.75 12.08
C LEU A 11 21.88 18.95 12.57
N ALA A 12 21.63 20.00 13.35
CA ALA A 12 20.27 20.38 13.79
C ALA A 12 19.36 20.72 12.60
N LEU A 13 19.87 21.48 11.62
CA LEU A 13 19.13 21.78 10.39
C LEU A 13 18.79 20.51 9.62
N THR A 14 19.74 19.57 9.52
CA THR A 14 19.54 18.30 8.80
C THR A 14 18.47 17.45 9.49
N VAL A 15 18.50 17.35 10.83
CA VAL A 15 17.49 16.64 11.61
C VAL A 15 16.11 17.30 11.45
N PHE A 16 16.05 18.63 11.45
CA PHE A 16 14.81 19.38 11.24
C PHE A 16 14.21 19.12 9.85
N ILE A 17 15.04 19.15 8.80
CA ILE A 17 14.61 18.85 7.43
C ILE A 17 14.08 17.42 7.34
N VAL A 18 14.78 16.44 7.90
CA VAL A 18 14.33 15.03 7.90
C VAL A 18 13.01 14.88 8.67
N TYR A 19 12.84 15.60 9.79
CA TYR A 19 11.61 15.58 10.56
C TYR A 19 10.41 16.14 9.78
N VAL A 20 10.56 17.32 9.17
CA VAL A 20 9.50 17.95 8.35
C VAL A 20 9.17 17.09 7.12
N MET A 21 10.20 16.52 6.49
CA MET A 21 10.03 15.71 5.28
C MET A 21 9.60 14.27 5.56
N ARG A 22 9.54 13.80 6.82
CA ARG A 22 9.24 12.41 7.17
C ARG A 22 7.94 11.90 6.53
N ASN A 23 6.87 12.69 6.61
CA ASN A 23 5.56 12.30 6.04
C ASN A 23 5.58 12.30 4.51
N PHE A 24 6.35 13.21 3.90
CA PHE A 24 6.51 13.27 2.45
C PHE A 24 7.35 12.09 1.94
N LEU A 25 8.50 11.80 2.57
CA LEU A 25 9.33 10.64 2.26
C LEU A 25 8.55 9.33 2.42
N GLY A 26 7.68 9.23 3.43
CA GLY A 26 6.79 8.08 3.62
C GLY A 26 5.88 7.87 2.41
N ARG A 27 5.12 8.91 2.01
CA ARG A 27 4.23 8.85 0.83
C ARG A 27 4.98 8.60 -0.48
N LEU A 28 6.16 9.20 -0.63
CA LEU A 28 7.00 9.02 -1.81
C LEU A 28 7.53 7.58 -1.87
N SER A 29 7.96 7.04 -0.73
CA SER A 29 8.40 5.65 -0.63
C SER A 29 7.30 4.66 -1.00
N SER A 30 6.06 4.85 -0.54
CA SER A 30 4.95 3.96 -0.92
C SER A 30 4.64 4.04 -2.41
N PHE A 31 4.80 5.21 -3.02
CA PHE A 31 4.56 5.37 -4.46
C PHE A 31 5.59 4.63 -5.32
N PHE A 32 6.87 4.67 -4.93
CA PHE A 32 7.94 4.04 -5.68
C PHE A 32 8.11 2.54 -5.38
N PHE A 33 7.95 2.11 -4.12
CA PHE A 33 8.29 0.76 -3.71
C PHE A 33 7.14 -0.23 -3.77
N VAL A 34 5.88 0.20 -3.56
CA VAL A 34 4.72 -0.72 -3.66
C VAL A 34 4.60 -1.38 -5.06
N PRO A 35 4.82 -0.67 -6.18
CA PRO A 35 4.84 -1.29 -7.50
C PRO A 35 5.99 -2.29 -7.67
N ILE A 36 7.17 -2.00 -7.10
CA ILE A 36 8.36 -2.85 -7.19
C ILE A 36 8.18 -4.13 -6.36
N ASP A 37 7.63 -4.01 -5.16
CA ASP A 37 7.36 -5.13 -4.25
C ASP A 37 6.34 -6.09 -4.89
N ASN A 38 5.28 -5.54 -5.49
CA ASN A 38 4.29 -6.32 -6.25
C ASN A 38 4.87 -6.99 -7.51
N LEU A 39 5.87 -6.38 -8.16
CA LEU A 39 6.50 -6.94 -9.37
C LEU A 39 7.47 -8.10 -9.04
N LEU A 40 8.19 -7.98 -7.93
CA LEU A 40 9.17 -8.99 -7.51
C LEU A 40 8.52 -10.20 -6.82
N PHE A 41 7.21 -10.17 -6.55
CA PHE A 41 6.48 -11.23 -5.82
C PHE A 41 7.19 -11.66 -4.52
N ILE A 42 7.93 -10.73 -3.89
CA ILE A 42 8.60 -11.01 -2.62
C ILE A 42 7.54 -10.84 -1.53
N SER A 43 6.89 -11.95 -1.16
CA SER A 43 5.78 -12.03 -0.20
C SER A 43 6.09 -11.59 1.26
N HIS A 44 7.17 -10.87 1.51
CA HIS A 44 7.50 -10.35 2.83
C HIS A 44 7.93 -8.90 2.72
N SER A 45 7.08 -7.99 3.21
CA SER A 45 7.26 -6.54 3.24
C SER A 45 8.68 -6.14 3.66
N ILE A 46 9.55 -5.90 2.69
CA ILE A 46 10.89 -5.35 2.97
C ILE A 46 10.66 -3.95 3.56
N PRO A 47 11.23 -3.63 4.73
CA PRO A 47 11.05 -2.32 5.34
C PRO A 47 11.44 -1.21 4.35
N PRO A 48 10.62 -0.15 4.17
CA PRO A 48 10.91 0.93 3.22
C PRO A 48 12.29 1.58 3.43
N VAL A 49 12.77 1.59 4.68
CA VAL A 49 14.10 2.07 5.06
C VAL A 49 15.22 1.24 4.39
N LEU A 50 15.04 -0.08 4.32
CA LEU A 50 16.01 -1.02 3.76
C LEU A 50 16.07 -0.87 2.23
N MET A 51 14.94 -0.63 1.58
CA MET A 51 14.90 -0.33 0.15
C MET A 51 15.59 1.01 -0.17
N TRP A 52 15.38 2.05 0.63
CA TRP A 52 16.12 3.31 0.50
C TRP A 52 17.62 3.15 0.72
N MET A 53 18.04 2.29 1.64
CA MET A 53 19.46 1.97 1.83
C MET A 53 20.07 1.33 0.58
N ILE A 54 19.38 0.37 -0.03
CA ILE A 54 19.84 -0.30 -1.27
C ILE A 54 19.90 0.71 -2.42
N LEU A 55 18.88 1.55 -2.57
CA LEU A 55 18.82 2.57 -3.61
C LEU A 55 19.92 3.64 -3.41
N GLY A 56 20.13 4.08 -2.17
CA GLY A 56 21.21 4.99 -1.80
C GLY A 56 22.59 4.40 -2.10
N LEU A 57 22.79 3.11 -1.83
CA LEU A 57 24.03 2.40 -2.15
C LEU A 57 24.25 2.34 -3.67
N LEU A 58 23.23 2.04 -4.45
CA LEU A 58 23.28 2.05 -5.92
C LEU A 58 23.64 3.42 -6.48
N ILE A 59 22.96 4.48 -6.00
CA ILE A 59 23.26 5.86 -6.41
C ILE A 59 24.69 6.26 -6.02
N GLY A 60 25.11 5.89 -4.80
CA GLY A 60 26.47 6.12 -4.32
C GLY A 60 27.52 5.40 -5.17
N LEU A 61 27.24 4.18 -5.62
CA LEU A 61 28.11 3.41 -6.51
C LEU A 61 28.22 4.08 -7.88
N VAL A 62 27.12 4.57 -8.45
CA VAL A 62 27.09 5.29 -9.72
C VAL A 62 27.90 6.59 -9.61
N TYR A 63 27.65 7.38 -8.56
CA TYR A 63 28.36 8.65 -8.34
C TYR A 63 29.84 8.45 -8.02
N GLY A 64 30.17 7.43 -7.21
CA GLY A 64 31.53 7.01 -6.93
C GLY A 64 32.28 6.57 -8.18
N SER A 65 31.61 5.85 -9.09
CA SER A 65 32.16 5.47 -10.39
C SER A 65 32.41 6.68 -11.30
N PHE A 66 31.55 7.69 -11.25
CA PHE A 66 31.76 8.94 -12.00
C PHE A 66 32.99 9.72 -11.50
N ILE A 67 33.14 9.84 -10.17
CA ILE A 67 34.30 10.51 -9.57
C ILE A 67 35.60 9.74 -9.86
N SER A 68 35.58 8.41 -9.77
CA SER A 68 36.77 7.58 -10.03
C SER A 68 37.22 7.70 -11.49
N ILE A 69 36.29 7.74 -12.45
CA ILE A 69 36.62 7.97 -13.86
C ILE A 69 37.28 9.34 -14.06
N LYS A 70 36.75 10.40 -13.44
CA LYS A 70 37.35 11.74 -13.53
C LYS A 70 38.74 11.81 -12.89
N LYS A 71 38.96 11.09 -11.80
CA LYS A 71 40.22 11.11 -11.04
C LYS A 71 41.32 10.24 -11.67
N PHE A 72 40.96 9.08 -12.21
CA PHE A 72 41.92 8.08 -12.68
C PHE A 72 41.99 7.96 -14.21
N LYS A 73 41.25 8.79 -14.97
CA LYS A 73 41.16 8.74 -16.44
C LYS A 73 40.81 7.33 -16.97
N LEU A 74 39.95 6.61 -16.24
CA LEU A 74 39.47 5.32 -16.68
C LEU A 74 38.56 5.45 -17.91
N ASP A 75 38.57 4.42 -18.74
CA ASP A 75 37.78 4.35 -19.95
C ASP A 75 36.28 4.43 -19.62
N TYR A 76 35.55 5.29 -20.32
CA TYR A 76 34.14 5.64 -20.04
C TYR A 76 33.18 4.43 -20.11
N LYS A 77 33.63 3.34 -20.73
CA LYS A 77 32.94 2.05 -20.82
C LYS A 77 32.60 1.46 -19.44
N LEU A 78 33.37 1.79 -18.39
CA LEU A 78 33.08 1.31 -17.03
C LEU A 78 31.83 1.95 -16.41
N LEU A 79 31.46 3.17 -16.84
CA LEU A 79 30.25 3.87 -16.35
C LEU A 79 28.97 3.34 -16.99
N VAL A 80 29.11 2.69 -18.15
CA VAL A 80 27.98 2.16 -18.91
C VAL A 80 27.26 1.07 -18.12
N TYR A 81 27.96 0.20 -17.40
CA TYR A 81 27.35 -0.88 -16.63
C TYR A 81 26.40 -0.40 -15.50
N PRO A 82 26.83 0.46 -14.55
CA PRO A 82 25.93 0.95 -13.51
C PRO A 82 24.85 1.87 -14.09
N GLY A 83 25.16 2.65 -15.14
CA GLY A 83 24.18 3.47 -15.84
C GLY A 83 23.08 2.65 -16.52
N LEU A 84 23.43 1.55 -17.19
CA LEU A 84 22.50 0.65 -17.87
C LEU A 84 21.59 -0.07 -16.89
N ILE A 85 22.14 -0.54 -15.75
CA ILE A 85 21.36 -1.15 -14.67
C ILE A 85 20.31 -0.15 -14.12
N LEU A 86 20.70 1.11 -13.90
CA LEU A 86 19.77 2.15 -13.50
C LEU A 86 18.69 2.39 -14.55
N LEU A 87 19.05 2.48 -15.82
CA LEU A 87 18.13 2.73 -16.92
C LEU A 87 17.11 1.59 -17.10
N ILE A 88 17.58 0.34 -16.99
CA ILE A 88 16.71 -0.86 -16.99
C ILE A 88 15.78 -0.84 -15.78
N SER A 89 16.28 -0.52 -14.58
CA SER A 89 15.44 -0.45 -13.38
C SER A 89 14.37 0.65 -13.49
N LEU A 90 14.72 1.82 -14.03
CA LEU A 90 13.79 2.93 -14.23
C LEU A 90 12.73 2.59 -15.28
N SER A 91 13.14 1.94 -16.37
CA SER A 91 12.24 1.45 -17.42
C SER A 91 11.26 0.42 -16.85
N LEU A 92 11.73 -0.51 -16.02
CA LEU A 92 10.90 -1.50 -15.35
C LEU A 92 9.86 -0.85 -14.41
N ILE A 93 10.27 0.17 -13.65
CA ILE A 93 9.39 0.93 -12.74
C ILE A 93 8.32 1.70 -13.52
N LEU A 94 8.68 2.33 -14.64
CA LEU A 94 7.72 3.03 -15.50
C LEU A 94 6.74 2.07 -16.15
N LEU A 95 7.21 0.90 -16.59
CA LEU A 95 6.35 -0.16 -17.14
C LEU A 95 5.38 -0.69 -16.08
N ALA A 96 5.87 -0.97 -14.87
CA ALA A 96 5.06 -1.41 -13.74
C ALA A 96 4.01 -0.37 -13.35
N SER A 97 4.39 0.91 -13.31
CA SER A 97 3.47 2.02 -13.04
C SER A 97 2.38 2.15 -14.10
N PHE A 98 2.73 1.94 -15.37
CA PHE A 98 1.77 1.94 -16.48
C PHE A 98 0.83 0.72 -16.44
N VAL A 99 1.35 -0.47 -16.11
CA VAL A 99 0.55 -1.68 -15.94
C VAL A 99 -0.42 -1.54 -14.77
N VAL A 100 0.04 -1.04 -13.63
CA VAL A 100 -0.81 -0.78 -12.45
C VAL A 100 -1.89 0.25 -12.78
N LYS A 101 -1.55 1.35 -13.47
CA LYS A 101 -2.54 2.35 -13.90
C LYS A 101 -3.56 1.75 -14.89
N LYS A 102 -3.12 0.92 -15.84
CA LYS A 102 -4.00 0.24 -16.81
C LYS A 102 -4.87 -0.86 -16.19
N VAL A 103 -4.41 -1.50 -15.11
CA VAL A 103 -5.19 -2.46 -14.32
C VAL A 103 -6.22 -1.75 -13.43
N ILE A 104 -5.89 -0.55 -12.92
CA ILE A 104 -6.81 0.26 -12.12
C ILE A 104 -7.85 0.98 -12.99
N ASP A 105 -7.50 1.41 -14.21
CA ASP A 105 -8.40 2.12 -15.13
C ASP A 105 -9.13 1.19 -16.13
N ARG A 106 -8.87 -0.14 -16.12
CA ARG A 106 -9.76 -1.07 -16.81
C ARG A 106 -11.02 -1.28 -15.94
N PRO A 107 -12.23 -0.88 -16.38
CA PRO A 107 -13.41 -1.53 -15.85
C PRO A 107 -13.26 -3.02 -16.14
N ASN A 108 -13.25 -3.84 -15.09
CA ASN A 108 -13.24 -5.29 -15.18
C ASN A 108 -14.49 -5.77 -15.94
N THR A 109 -14.42 -5.76 -17.26
CA THR A 109 -15.25 -6.58 -18.16
C THR A 109 -14.52 -7.91 -18.33
N GLY A 110 -14.33 -8.60 -17.21
CA GLY A 110 -14.05 -10.01 -17.15
C GLY A 110 -15.30 -10.66 -16.61
N SER A 111 -16.23 -10.97 -17.50
CA SER A 111 -17.34 -11.88 -17.23
C SER A 111 -16.77 -13.25 -16.87
N VAL A 112 -16.49 -13.46 -15.58
CA VAL A 112 -16.62 -14.80 -15.02
C VAL A 112 -18.11 -15.00 -14.83
N GLU A 113 -18.70 -15.63 -15.84
CA GLU A 113 -20.04 -16.17 -15.82
C GLU A 113 -20.08 -17.25 -14.72
N SER A 114 -20.43 -16.83 -13.51
CA SER A 114 -20.97 -17.70 -12.48
C SER A 114 -22.47 -17.48 -12.51
N LYS A 115 -23.15 -18.37 -13.25
CA LYS A 115 -24.58 -18.62 -13.07
C LYS A 115 -24.77 -19.18 -11.68
N ASP A 116 -25.54 -18.48 -10.84
CA ASP A 116 -26.44 -19.17 -9.93
C ASP A 116 -27.78 -18.42 -9.81
N THR A 117 -28.79 -19.13 -10.28
CA THR A 117 -30.20 -19.26 -9.86
C THR A 117 -30.76 -18.34 -8.77
N ASP A 118 -30.80 -17.03 -9.00
CA ASP A 118 -31.96 -16.18 -8.71
C ASP A 118 -31.68 -14.75 -9.19
N GLY A 119 -32.28 -14.40 -10.33
CA GLY A 119 -31.91 -13.25 -11.15
C GLY A 119 -32.25 -11.89 -10.55
N HIS A 120 -31.39 -11.40 -9.65
CA HIS A 120 -31.38 -9.99 -9.25
C HIS A 120 -30.10 -9.31 -9.77
N PHE A 121 -30.06 -9.06 -11.08
CA PHE A 121 -28.98 -8.25 -11.67
C PHE A 121 -29.09 -6.81 -11.16
N LEU A 122 -28.08 -6.36 -10.40
CA LEU A 122 -27.91 -4.94 -10.10
C LEU A 122 -27.83 -4.18 -11.42
N THR A 123 -28.70 -3.17 -11.58
CA THR A 123 -28.61 -2.23 -12.70
C THR A 123 -27.22 -1.59 -12.74
N SER A 124 -26.76 -1.17 -13.92
CA SER A 124 -25.46 -0.51 -14.10
C SER A 124 -25.27 0.66 -13.14
N ALA A 125 -26.32 1.42 -12.88
CA ALA A 125 -26.35 2.51 -11.90
C ALA A 125 -26.17 2.02 -10.45
N ASN A 126 -26.88 0.96 -10.04
CA ASN A 126 -26.75 0.40 -8.69
C ASN A 126 -25.37 -0.21 -8.47
N ARG A 127 -24.77 -0.82 -9.50
CA ARG A 127 -23.40 -1.34 -9.44
C ARG A 127 -22.36 -0.21 -9.28
N ALA A 128 -22.53 0.90 -10.00
CA ALA A 128 -21.66 2.08 -9.86
C ALA A 128 -21.75 2.67 -8.44
N LYS A 129 -22.98 2.81 -7.93
CA LYS A 129 -23.23 3.29 -6.56
C LYS A 129 -22.67 2.34 -5.50
N LEU A 130 -22.79 1.04 -5.69
CA LEU A 130 -22.18 0.02 -4.81
C LEU A 130 -20.66 0.16 -4.78
N ASN A 131 -20.02 0.28 -5.94
CA ASN A 131 -18.57 0.48 -6.02
C ASN A 131 -18.12 1.76 -5.31
N GLU A 132 -18.88 2.85 -5.46
CA GLU A 132 -18.59 4.11 -4.79
C GLU A 132 -18.69 3.99 -3.26
N ILE A 133 -19.74 3.34 -2.75
CA ILE A 133 -19.93 3.11 -1.32
C ILE A 133 -18.81 2.23 -0.76
N LEU A 134 -18.48 1.13 -1.44
CA LEU A 134 -17.39 0.24 -1.03
C LEU A 134 -16.04 0.98 -0.99
N LYS A 135 -15.75 1.80 -2.00
CA LYS A 135 -14.54 2.62 -2.03
C LYS A 135 -14.48 3.59 -0.85
N LYS A 136 -15.58 4.27 -0.53
CA LYS A 136 -15.67 5.16 0.63
C LYS A 136 -15.51 4.39 1.95
N GLY A 137 -16.10 3.20 2.05
CA GLY A 137 -15.98 2.34 3.23
C GLY A 137 -14.54 1.90 3.49
N ILE A 138 -13.85 1.41 2.45
CA ILE A 138 -12.43 1.02 2.54
C ILE A 138 -11.57 2.22 2.94
N LEU A 139 -11.79 3.39 2.33
CA LEU A 139 -11.06 4.61 2.68
C LEU A 139 -11.35 5.06 4.12
N ALA A 140 -12.56 4.84 4.65
CA ALA A 140 -12.87 5.09 6.06
C ALA A 140 -12.10 4.15 6.99
N VAL A 141 -11.92 2.87 6.61
CA VAL A 141 -11.08 1.92 7.35
C VAL A 141 -9.62 2.37 7.37
N GLU A 142 -9.07 2.81 6.23
CA GLU A 142 -7.70 3.30 6.12
C GLU A 142 -7.44 4.56 6.97
N ASN A 143 -8.46 5.41 7.12
CA ASN A 143 -8.41 6.61 7.96
C ASN A 143 -8.85 6.36 9.41
N GLU A 144 -8.97 5.10 9.84
CA GLU A 144 -9.34 4.70 11.21
C GLU A 144 -10.70 5.25 11.69
N ARG A 145 -11.62 5.54 10.76
CA ARG A 145 -12.98 6.01 11.05
C ARG A 145 -13.94 4.84 11.18
N TYR A 146 -13.88 4.16 12.32
CA TYR A 146 -14.49 2.84 12.45
C TYR A 146 -16.01 2.82 12.27
N GLU A 147 -16.72 3.72 12.94
CA GLU A 147 -18.19 3.82 12.84
C GLU A 147 -18.66 4.15 11.42
N THR A 148 -17.98 5.10 10.77
CA THR A 148 -18.30 5.50 9.39
C THR A 148 -18.09 4.34 8.41
N ALA A 149 -17.04 3.54 8.59
CA ALA A 149 -16.79 2.37 7.77
C ALA A 149 -17.89 1.32 7.94
N GLU A 150 -18.29 1.03 9.18
CA GLU A 150 -19.38 0.10 9.49
C GLU A 150 -20.69 0.51 8.80
N GLU A 151 -21.11 1.77 8.95
CA GLU A 151 -22.32 2.28 8.30
C GLU A 151 -22.29 2.15 6.77
N LEU A 152 -21.13 2.44 6.15
CA LEU A 152 -20.96 2.32 4.71
C LEU A 152 -21.04 0.87 4.25
N PHE A 153 -20.51 -0.08 5.02
CA PHE A 153 -20.61 -1.51 4.70
C PHE A 153 -22.03 -2.05 4.91
N ILE A 154 -22.77 -1.57 5.90
CA ILE A 154 -24.20 -1.88 6.04
C ILE A 154 -24.94 -1.39 4.78
N LYS A 155 -24.73 -0.13 4.36
CA LYS A 155 -25.33 0.40 3.12
C LYS A 155 -24.94 -0.42 1.90
N ALA A 156 -23.69 -0.84 1.78
CA ALA A 156 -23.23 -1.71 0.70
C ALA A 156 -23.94 -3.07 0.70
N SER A 157 -24.11 -3.71 1.86
CA SER A 157 -24.79 -5.00 1.98
C SER A 157 -26.27 -4.92 1.60
N THR A 158 -26.94 -3.82 1.93
CA THR A 158 -28.35 -3.60 1.56
C THR A 158 -28.50 -3.37 0.06
N LEU A 159 -27.56 -2.64 -0.56
CA LEU A 159 -27.62 -2.30 -1.98
C LEU A 159 -27.19 -3.47 -2.87
N GLY A 160 -26.20 -4.26 -2.44
CA GLY A 160 -25.58 -5.33 -3.21
C GLY A 160 -25.87 -6.72 -2.67
N LYS A 161 -27.07 -6.98 -2.12
CA LYS A 161 -27.41 -8.27 -1.51
C LYS A 161 -27.11 -9.43 -2.47
N GLY A 162 -26.27 -10.37 -2.05
CA GLY A 162 -25.85 -11.52 -2.87
C GLY A 162 -24.67 -11.23 -3.83
N ASP A 163 -24.07 -10.05 -3.79
CA ASP A 163 -22.87 -9.76 -4.57
C ASP A 163 -21.65 -10.50 -3.99
N PRO A 164 -20.94 -11.33 -4.78
CA PRO A 164 -19.81 -12.14 -4.30
C PRO A 164 -18.63 -11.29 -3.81
N ARG A 165 -18.56 -10.02 -4.19
CA ARG A 165 -17.52 -9.09 -3.72
C ARG A 165 -17.68 -8.77 -2.24
N LEU A 166 -18.91 -8.72 -1.74
CA LEU A 166 -19.18 -8.50 -0.32
C LEU A 166 -18.68 -9.68 0.52
N ASP A 167 -18.92 -10.90 0.04
CA ASP A 167 -18.43 -12.12 0.69
C ASP A 167 -16.89 -12.19 0.67
N SER A 168 -16.28 -11.86 -0.47
CA SER A 168 -14.81 -11.81 -0.59
C SER A 168 -14.20 -10.79 0.38
N LEU A 169 -14.76 -9.57 0.42
CA LEU A 169 -14.28 -8.51 1.32
C LEU A 169 -14.51 -8.87 2.80
N SER A 170 -15.63 -9.52 3.12
CA SER A 170 -15.90 -10.02 4.46
C SER A 170 -14.86 -11.05 4.93
N ARG A 171 -14.44 -11.97 4.05
CA ARG A 171 -13.36 -12.93 4.37
C ARG A 171 -12.04 -12.23 4.66
N ILE A 172 -11.69 -11.22 3.86
CA ILE A 172 -10.48 -10.43 4.07
C ILE A 172 -10.49 -9.77 5.46
N TYR A 173 -11.58 -9.08 5.81
CA TYR A 173 -11.69 -8.45 7.13
C TYR A 173 -11.76 -9.45 8.28
N THR A 174 -12.34 -10.62 8.06
CA THR A 174 -12.32 -11.72 9.04
C THR A 174 -10.89 -12.18 9.32
N ASN A 175 -10.06 -12.33 8.28
CA ASN A 175 -8.66 -12.74 8.43
C ASN A 175 -7.85 -11.65 9.15
N ILE A 176 -8.00 -10.38 8.75
CA ILE A 176 -7.36 -9.25 9.44
C ILE A 176 -7.77 -9.21 10.91
N GLY A 177 -9.06 -9.45 11.21
CA GLY A 177 -9.57 -9.54 12.57
C GLY A 177 -8.93 -10.69 13.35
N ASN A 178 -8.75 -11.86 12.74
CA ASN A 178 -8.07 -13.01 13.36
C ASN A 178 -6.60 -12.71 13.67
N ASP A 179 -5.86 -12.13 12.73
CA ASP A 179 -4.45 -11.79 12.90
C ASP A 179 -4.27 -10.79 14.03
N LYS A 180 -5.08 -9.73 14.04
CA LYS A 180 -5.08 -8.72 15.12
C LYS A 180 -5.54 -9.32 16.46
N CYS A 181 -6.51 -10.22 16.46
CA CYS A 181 -6.96 -10.89 17.66
C CYS A 181 -5.86 -11.78 18.26
N ALA A 182 -5.06 -12.45 17.43
CA ALA A 182 -3.91 -13.21 17.89
C ALA A 182 -2.84 -12.30 18.51
N LEU A 183 -2.57 -11.14 17.90
CA LEU A 183 -1.60 -10.15 18.40
C LEU A 183 -2.03 -9.51 19.73
N PHE A 184 -3.31 -9.20 19.89
CA PHE A 184 -3.83 -8.47 21.07
C PHE A 184 -4.49 -9.39 22.11
N ARG A 185 -4.22 -10.70 22.06
CA ARG A 185 -4.85 -11.66 22.97
C ARG A 185 -4.52 -11.39 24.44
N SER A 186 -3.31 -10.93 24.71
CA SER A 186 -2.80 -10.59 26.04
C SER A 186 -3.03 -9.13 26.44
N ASP A 187 -3.42 -8.25 25.52
CA ASP A 187 -3.61 -6.82 25.77
C ASP A 187 -5.09 -6.47 25.71
N THR A 188 -5.70 -6.27 26.87
CA THR A 188 -7.12 -5.96 27.01
C THR A 188 -7.52 -4.63 26.42
N GLU A 189 -6.61 -3.65 26.38
CA GLU A 189 -6.92 -2.31 25.88
C GLU A 189 -6.98 -2.30 24.35
N LEU A 190 -6.29 -3.19 23.67
CA LEU A 190 -6.24 -3.24 22.19
C LEU A 190 -7.26 -4.20 21.57
N LYS A 191 -8.06 -4.91 22.38
CA LYS A 191 -9.10 -5.85 21.91
C LYS A 191 -10.22 -5.20 21.10
N TYR A 192 -10.42 -3.88 21.21
CA TYR A 192 -11.41 -3.18 20.40
C TYR A 192 -11.04 -3.17 18.90
N ILE A 193 -9.75 -3.16 18.57
CA ILE A 193 -9.26 -3.08 17.19
C ILE A 193 -9.71 -4.30 16.37
N PRO A 194 -9.42 -5.57 16.76
CA PRO A 194 -9.89 -6.73 16.00
C PRO A 194 -11.41 -6.83 15.94
N ASN A 195 -12.11 -6.37 17.00
CA ASN A 195 -13.57 -6.37 17.03
C ASN A 195 -14.19 -5.48 15.96
N TYR A 196 -13.58 -4.33 15.62
CA TYR A 196 -14.06 -3.51 14.50
C TYR A 196 -13.94 -4.23 13.15
N TYR A 197 -12.84 -4.95 12.91
CA TYR A 197 -12.70 -5.73 11.67
C TYR A 197 -13.73 -6.86 11.58
N TYR A 198 -14.06 -7.50 12.71
CA TYR A 198 -15.15 -8.46 12.74
C TYR A 198 -16.53 -7.83 12.51
N LYS A 199 -16.76 -6.61 13.01
CA LYS A 199 -17.98 -5.83 12.70
C LYS A 199 -18.10 -5.51 11.21
N TYR A 200 -17.00 -5.13 10.54
CA TYR A 200 -17.03 -4.89 9.09
C TYR A 200 -17.38 -6.15 8.30
N ALA A 201 -16.75 -7.27 8.65
CA ALA A 201 -17.03 -8.55 8.01
C ALA A 201 -18.50 -8.98 8.18
N ALA A 202 -19.04 -8.77 9.38
CA ALA A 202 -20.44 -8.98 9.71
C ALA A 202 -21.38 -8.04 8.93
N ALA A 203 -21.08 -6.75 8.90
CA ALA A 203 -21.86 -5.73 8.19
C ALA A 203 -21.97 -6.03 6.70
N LEU A 204 -20.90 -6.51 6.06
CA LEU A 204 -20.88 -6.87 4.64
C LEU A 204 -21.76 -8.10 4.31
N THR A 205 -21.90 -9.04 5.25
CA THR A 205 -22.62 -10.31 5.04
C THR A 205 -23.96 -10.37 5.77
N ASN A 206 -24.33 -9.30 6.48
CA ASN A 206 -25.48 -9.23 7.37
C ASN A 206 -25.54 -10.39 8.38
N LYS A 207 -24.39 -10.73 8.98
CA LYS A 207 -24.23 -11.78 9.99
C LYS A 207 -23.87 -11.18 11.34
N ALA A 208 -23.99 -11.95 12.41
CA ALA A 208 -23.54 -11.53 13.74
C ALA A 208 -22.00 -11.41 13.78
N PRO A 209 -21.44 -10.33 14.35
CA PRO A 209 -20.00 -10.14 14.45
C PRO A 209 -19.37 -11.13 15.43
N LYS A 210 -18.22 -11.67 15.04
CA LYS A 210 -17.34 -12.41 15.94
C LYS A 210 -16.72 -11.43 16.95
N ILE A 211 -16.48 -11.90 18.16
CA ILE A 211 -15.81 -11.11 19.20
C ILE A 211 -14.49 -11.81 19.55
N CYS A 212 -13.41 -11.05 19.53
CA CYS A 212 -12.12 -11.50 20.04
C CYS A 212 -12.21 -11.62 21.56
N LYS A 213 -11.98 -12.84 22.09
CA LYS A 213 -12.00 -13.14 23.53
C LYS A 213 -10.59 -13.15 24.10
#